data_AF-A0A1X3H4Q0-F1
#
_entry.id   AF-A0A1X3H4Q0-F1
#
_cell.length_a   1.000
_cell.length_b   1.000
_cell.length_c   1.000
_cell.angle_alpha   90.00
_cell.angle_beta   90.00
_cell.angle_gamma   90.00
#
_symmetry.space_group_name_H-M   'P 1'
#
loop_
_entity.id
_entity.type
_entity.pdbx_description
1 polymer ?
#
loop_
_entity_poly.entity_id
_entity_poly.type
_entity_poly.pdbx_seq_one_letter_code
_entity_poly.pdbx_strand_id
1 'polypeptide(L)'
;MILPAAFAGAEGRYEDYIYLQMLQREWERPVTEFERFSHFGATEGPSARAALVLLFWGYFETRIERLHRTAMRKLPQRVLEDQLRRYSGIGPRLYELYKIFFGTNYFDDLRTCGFAGIADLLKDIHQRRNEFSHGKPQAINDAMVNTLVANLKTEHESWIAVFNSRVGGLP
;
A
#
# COMPACT_ATOMS: atom_id res chain seq x y z
N MET A 1 10.90 4.18 15.77
CA MET A 1 10.81 5.07 14.59
C MET A 1 10.13 6.34 15.04
N ILE A 2 10.72 7.51 14.84
CA ILE A 2 10.07 8.81 15.13
C ILE A 2 9.79 9.45 13.78
N LEU A 3 8.52 9.59 13.40
CA LEU A 3 8.15 10.34 12.20
C LEU A 3 8.52 11.82 12.41
N PRO A 4 9.32 12.46 11.54
CA PRO A 4 9.64 13.88 11.63
C PRO A 4 8.41 14.78 11.38
N ALA A 5 8.57 16.09 11.54
CA ALA A 5 7.54 17.13 11.36
C ALA A 5 6.64 16.88 10.13
N ALA A 6 5.34 17.20 10.26
CA ALA A 6 4.30 16.90 9.28
C ALA A 6 4.77 17.06 7.83
N PHE A 7 4.85 15.94 7.10
CA PHE A 7 5.26 15.91 5.70
C PHE A 7 4.03 15.57 4.87
N ALA A 8 3.64 16.49 3.99
CA ALA A 8 2.48 16.26 3.13
C ALA A 8 2.76 15.12 2.14
N GLY A 9 1.77 14.26 1.92
CA GLY A 9 1.83 13.24 0.90
C GLY A 9 1.81 13.81 -0.52
N ALA A 10 1.67 12.92 -1.50
CA ALA A 10 1.42 13.33 -2.87
C ALA A 10 0.17 14.25 -2.92
N GLU A 11 0.13 15.20 -3.86
CA GLU A 11 -0.92 16.22 -3.96
C GLU A 11 -1.00 17.21 -2.77
N GLY A 12 0.00 17.23 -1.88
CA GLY A 12 -0.04 18.06 -0.68
C GLY A 12 -1.04 17.56 0.38
N ARG A 13 -1.48 16.31 0.29
CA ARG A 13 -2.47 15.73 1.21
C ARG A 13 -1.84 15.29 2.52
N TYR A 14 -2.29 15.89 3.62
CA TYR A 14 -1.96 15.44 4.98
C TYR A 14 -2.64 14.13 5.37
N GLU A 15 -3.62 13.67 4.59
CA GLU A 15 -4.30 12.39 4.80
C GLU A 15 -3.31 11.22 4.83
N ASP A 16 -2.29 11.28 3.97
CA ASP A 16 -1.24 10.27 3.91
C ASP A 16 -0.37 10.27 5.19
N TYR A 17 -0.09 11.46 5.72
CA TYR A 17 0.63 11.61 6.99
C TYR A 17 -0.19 11.13 8.19
N ILE A 18 -1.48 11.49 8.26
CA ILE A 18 -2.39 11.04 9.31
C ILE A 18 -2.48 9.52 9.31
N TYR A 19 -2.55 8.92 8.13
CA TYR A 19 -2.62 7.48 7.98
C TYR A 19 -1.36 6.78 8.52
N LEU A 20 -0.17 7.27 8.20
CA LEU A 20 1.09 6.75 8.76
C LEU A 20 1.16 6.90 10.28
N GLN A 21 0.69 8.02 10.82
CA GLN A 21 0.58 8.24 12.26
C GLN A 21 -0.38 7.24 12.91
N MET A 22 -1.50 6.91 12.26
CA MET A 22 -2.42 5.88 12.76
C MET A 22 -1.77 4.50 12.78
N LEU A 23 -1.05 4.10 11.73
CA LEU A 23 -0.31 2.84 11.72
C LEU A 23 0.79 2.80 12.79
N GLN A 24 1.50 3.91 13.01
CA GLN A 24 2.51 4.00 14.06
C GLN A 24 1.87 3.87 15.46
N ARG A 25 0.75 4.54 15.71
CA ARG A 25 0.03 4.43 16.99
C ARG A 25 -0.46 3.03 17.26
N GLU A 26 -1.00 2.36 16.25
CA GLU A 26 -1.43 0.98 16.37
C GLU A 26 -0.24 0.05 16.64
N TRP A 27 0.91 0.30 16.00
CA TRP A 27 2.16 -0.39 16.30
C TRP A 27 2.64 -0.17 17.75
N GLU A 28 2.47 1.03 18.30
CA GLU A 28 2.91 1.35 19.67
C GLU A 28 1.92 0.86 20.74
N ARG A 29 0.68 0.55 20.37
CA ARG A 29 -0.34 0.04 21.30
C ARG A 29 0.09 -1.31 21.91
N PRO A 30 -0.11 -1.54 23.22
CA PRO A 30 0.09 -2.86 23.82
C PRO A 30 -0.83 -3.91 23.20
N VAL A 31 -0.28 -5.10 22.92
CA VAL A 31 -1.05 -6.23 22.38
C VAL A 31 -1.94 -6.80 23.48
N THR A 32 -3.24 -6.70 23.27
CA THR A 32 -4.27 -7.24 24.17
C THR A 32 -4.37 -8.76 24.04
N GLU A 33 -4.93 -9.44 25.06
CA GLU A 33 -5.02 -10.90 25.10
C GLU A 33 -5.87 -11.48 23.94
N PHE A 34 -6.90 -10.76 23.52
CA PHE A 34 -7.75 -11.12 22.38
C PHE A 34 -6.98 -11.19 21.05
N GLU A 35 -5.94 -10.38 20.89
CA GLU A 35 -5.11 -10.33 19.69
C GLU A 35 -4.06 -11.45 19.66
N ARG A 36 -3.91 -12.24 20.72
CA ARG A 36 -2.90 -13.30 20.80
C ARG A 36 -3.30 -14.59 20.10
N PHE A 37 -4.50 -14.66 19.53
CA PHE A 37 -4.95 -15.81 18.73
C PHE A 37 -4.69 -17.16 19.43
N SER A 38 -4.98 -17.23 20.73
CA SER A 38 -4.59 -18.32 21.66
C SER A 38 -5.10 -19.72 21.30
N HIS A 39 -5.94 -19.83 20.27
CA HIS A 39 -6.45 -21.09 19.73
C HIS A 39 -5.56 -21.70 18.64
N PHE A 40 -4.59 -20.96 18.11
CA PHE A 40 -3.63 -21.46 17.12
C PHE A 40 -2.37 -22.01 17.78
N GLY A 41 -1.73 -23.00 17.15
CA GLY A 41 -0.36 -23.38 17.49
C GLY A 41 0.62 -22.23 17.26
N ALA A 42 1.79 -22.28 17.92
CA ALA A 42 2.79 -21.19 17.93
C ALA A 42 3.26 -20.73 16.52
N THR A 43 3.09 -21.54 15.48
CA THR A 43 3.46 -21.22 14.09
C THR A 43 2.27 -21.21 13.12
N GLU A 44 1.05 -21.42 13.62
CA GLU A 44 -0.15 -21.57 12.81
C GLU A 44 -1.00 -20.30 12.78
N GLY A 45 -0.85 -19.46 13.81
CA GLY A 45 -1.59 -18.21 13.95
C GLY A 45 -1.00 -17.07 13.10
N PRO A 46 -1.81 -16.05 12.80
CA PRO A 46 -1.29 -14.81 12.26
C PRO A 46 -0.53 -14.02 13.34
N SER A 47 0.19 -13.00 12.90
CA SER A 47 0.64 -11.94 13.81
C SER A 47 -0.55 -11.37 14.58
N ALA A 48 -0.35 -11.12 15.87
CA ALA A 48 -1.29 -10.34 16.68
C ALA A 48 -1.57 -8.94 16.09
N ARG A 49 -0.67 -8.47 15.23
CA ARG A 49 -0.71 -7.17 14.56
C ARG A 49 -1.01 -7.27 13.06
N ALA A 50 -1.58 -8.38 12.59
CA ALA A 50 -1.93 -8.58 11.18
C ALA A 50 -2.85 -7.47 10.62
N ALA A 51 -3.66 -6.83 11.48
CA ALA A 51 -4.47 -5.68 11.13
C ALA A 51 -3.66 -4.52 10.52
N LEU A 52 -2.41 -4.29 10.94
CA LEU A 52 -1.54 -3.26 10.36
C LEU A 52 -1.31 -3.48 8.86
N VAL A 53 -1.06 -4.72 8.45
CA VAL A 53 -0.84 -5.08 7.05
C VAL A 53 -2.12 -4.91 6.24
N LEU A 54 -3.26 -5.34 6.79
CA LEU A 54 -4.57 -5.24 6.11
C LEU A 54 -5.00 -3.79 5.93
N LEU A 55 -4.87 -2.98 6.98
CA LEU A 55 -5.13 -1.56 6.91
C LEU A 55 -4.21 -0.91 5.88
N PHE A 56 -2.88 -1.15 5.99
CA PHE A 56 -1.89 -0.57 5.10
C PHE A 56 -2.24 -0.85 3.65
N TRP A 57 -2.55 -2.11 3.34
CA TRP A 57 -2.88 -2.54 2.00
C TRP A 57 -4.16 -1.87 1.49
N GLY A 58 -5.22 -1.81 2.31
CA GLY A 58 -6.45 -1.12 1.93
C GLY A 58 -6.21 0.36 1.59
N TYR A 59 -5.38 1.04 2.37
CA TYR A 59 -5.00 2.42 2.09
C TYR A 59 -4.12 2.54 0.84
N PHE A 60 -3.16 1.64 0.63
CA PHE A 60 -2.37 1.56 -0.59
C PHE A 60 -3.27 1.43 -1.84
N GLU A 61 -4.32 0.62 -1.80
CA GLU A 61 -5.29 0.50 -2.90
C GLU A 61 -5.97 1.84 -3.22
N THR A 62 -6.33 2.63 -2.20
CA THR A 62 -6.89 3.96 -2.40
C THR A 62 -5.90 4.92 -3.07
N ARG A 63 -4.61 4.86 -2.71
CA ARG A 63 -3.55 5.68 -3.35
C ARG A 63 -3.42 5.36 -4.83
N ILE A 64 -3.41 4.07 -5.19
CA ILE A 64 -3.35 3.63 -6.58
C ILE A 64 -4.58 4.08 -7.36
N GLU A 65 -5.78 4.01 -6.76
CA GLU A 65 -6.98 4.56 -7.39
C GLU A 65 -6.86 6.07 -7.64
N ARG A 66 -6.37 6.83 -6.66
CA ARG A 66 -6.16 8.28 -6.81
C ARG A 66 -5.18 8.60 -7.93
N LEU A 67 -4.05 7.89 -8.02
CA LEU A 67 -3.09 8.05 -9.13
C LEU A 67 -3.78 7.88 -10.50
N HIS A 68 -4.56 6.82 -10.64
CA HIS A 68 -5.31 6.54 -11.87
C HIS A 68 -6.34 7.60 -12.18
N ARG A 69 -7.12 8.04 -11.19
CA ARG A 69 -8.09 9.14 -11.35
C ARG A 69 -7.40 10.43 -11.80
N THR A 70 -6.28 10.78 -11.18
CA THR A 70 -5.53 11.99 -11.52
C THR A 70 -4.95 11.92 -12.93
N ALA A 71 -4.39 10.77 -13.33
CA ALA A 71 -3.90 10.56 -14.70
C ALA A 71 -5.01 10.60 -15.76
N MET A 72 -6.22 10.13 -15.40
CA MET A 72 -7.39 10.12 -16.28
C MET A 72 -8.23 11.40 -16.22
N ARG A 73 -7.84 12.42 -15.46
CA ARG A 73 -8.70 13.60 -15.17
C ARG A 73 -9.20 14.36 -16.42
N LYS A 74 -8.50 14.22 -17.55
CA LYS A 74 -8.86 14.86 -18.83
C LYS A 74 -9.85 14.03 -19.67
N LEU A 75 -10.13 12.79 -19.28
CA LEU A 75 -11.11 11.94 -19.94
C LEU A 75 -12.53 12.30 -19.48
N PRO A 76 -13.56 12.06 -20.30
CA PRO A 76 -14.95 12.16 -19.86
C PRO A 76 -15.19 11.25 -18.64
N GLN A 77 -15.94 11.75 -17.64
CA GLN A 77 -16.17 11.06 -16.37
C GLN A 77 -16.66 9.60 -16.55
N ARG A 78 -17.56 9.38 -17.51
CA ARG A 78 -18.08 8.03 -17.82
C ARG A 78 -16.99 7.08 -18.30
N VAL A 79 -16.01 7.57 -19.06
CA VAL A 79 -14.87 6.75 -19.53
C VAL A 79 -13.98 6.39 -18.36
N LEU A 80 -13.66 7.36 -17.49
CA LEU A 80 -12.88 7.13 -16.28
C LEU A 80 -13.53 6.06 -15.39
N GLU A 81 -14.82 6.20 -15.10
CA GLU A 81 -15.56 5.25 -14.26
C GLU A 81 -15.62 3.86 -14.87
N ASP A 82 -15.81 3.77 -16.19
CA ASP A 82 -15.82 2.49 -16.89
C ASP A 82 -14.45 1.79 -16.82
N GLN A 83 -13.35 2.52 -16.98
CA GLN A 83 -12.00 1.96 -16.82
C GLN A 83 -11.77 1.47 -15.38
N LEU A 84 -12.10 2.28 -14.37
CA LEU A 84 -11.92 1.88 -12.97
C LEU A 84 -12.78 0.67 -12.56
N ARG A 85 -13.96 0.52 -13.18
CA ARG A 85 -14.85 -0.63 -12.98
C ARG A 85 -14.32 -1.87 -13.68
N ARG A 86 -13.84 -1.73 -14.93
CA ARG A 86 -13.26 -2.84 -15.70
C ARG A 86 -12.02 -3.42 -15.03
N TYR A 87 -11.20 -2.56 -14.43
CA TYR A 87 -10.02 -2.93 -13.66
C TYR A 87 -10.26 -2.70 -12.17
N SER A 88 -11.27 -3.36 -11.60
CA SER A 88 -11.66 -3.16 -10.19
C SER A 88 -10.66 -3.76 -9.19
N GLY A 89 -9.92 -4.81 -9.57
CA GLY A 89 -8.92 -5.44 -8.72
C GLY A 89 -7.60 -4.66 -8.69
N ILE A 90 -6.93 -4.67 -7.53
CA ILE A 90 -5.62 -4.00 -7.36
C ILE A 90 -4.55 -4.54 -8.31
N GLY A 91 -4.47 -5.86 -8.51
CA GLY A 91 -3.50 -6.47 -9.44
C GLY A 91 -3.62 -5.88 -10.85
N PRO A 92 -4.79 -5.98 -11.51
CA PRO A 92 -5.02 -5.33 -12.80
C PRO A 92 -4.75 -3.82 -12.81
N ARG A 93 -4.99 -3.11 -11.69
CA ARG A 93 -4.65 -1.67 -11.58
C ARG A 93 -3.16 -1.40 -11.56
N LEU A 94 -2.35 -2.25 -10.92
CA LEU A 94 -0.89 -2.10 -10.83
C LEU A 94 -0.16 -2.48 -12.12
N TYR A 95 -0.75 -3.38 -12.91
CA TYR A 95 -0.15 -3.91 -14.15
C TYR A 95 -0.86 -3.39 -15.40
N GLU A 96 -2.07 -3.86 -15.69
CA GLU A 96 -2.77 -3.62 -16.95
C GLU A 96 -3.18 -2.15 -17.13
N LEU A 97 -3.96 -1.61 -16.18
CA LEU A 97 -4.42 -0.22 -16.25
C LEU A 97 -3.23 0.73 -16.18
N TYR A 98 -2.25 0.43 -15.33
CA TYR A 98 -0.99 1.19 -15.24
C TYR A 98 -0.26 1.25 -16.57
N LYS A 99 -0.14 0.11 -17.26
CA LYS A 99 0.54 0.02 -18.54
C LYS A 99 -0.17 0.78 -19.64
N ILE A 100 -1.49 0.77 -19.64
CA ILE A 100 -2.30 1.55 -20.60
C ILE A 100 -1.98 3.05 -20.49
N PHE A 101 -1.86 3.59 -19.27
CA PHE A 101 -1.68 5.04 -19.06
C PHE A 101 -0.24 5.51 -19.01
N PHE A 102 0.69 4.66 -18.56
CA PHE A 102 2.07 5.06 -18.27
C PHE A 102 3.12 4.27 -19.05
N GLY A 103 2.72 3.28 -19.85
CA GLY A 103 3.62 2.47 -20.68
C GLY A 103 4.49 1.46 -19.91
N THR A 104 4.26 1.29 -18.60
CA THR A 104 5.02 0.38 -17.71
C THR A 104 4.11 -0.23 -16.64
N ASN A 105 4.63 -0.87 -15.60
CA ASN A 105 3.85 -1.23 -14.40
C ASN A 105 4.38 -0.49 -13.16
N TYR A 106 3.55 -0.42 -12.12
CA TYR A 106 3.86 0.34 -10.91
C TYR A 106 5.15 -0.14 -10.21
N PHE A 107 5.42 -1.45 -10.22
CA PHE A 107 6.60 -2.00 -9.56
C PHE A 107 7.90 -1.69 -10.29
N ASP A 108 7.86 -1.50 -11.61
CA ASP A 108 9.02 -1.10 -12.38
C ASP A 108 9.28 0.40 -12.26
N ASP A 109 8.24 1.21 -12.06
CA ASP A 109 8.40 2.61 -11.70
C ASP A 109 9.03 2.80 -10.32
N LEU A 110 8.63 2.00 -9.34
CA LEU A 110 9.30 2.00 -8.04
C LEU A 110 10.80 1.68 -8.17
N ARG A 111 11.15 0.67 -8.97
CA ARG A 111 12.57 0.34 -9.24
C ARG A 111 13.31 1.48 -9.93
N THR A 112 12.70 2.06 -10.96
CA THR A 112 13.28 3.18 -11.73
C THR A 112 13.46 4.42 -10.87
N CYS A 113 12.58 4.67 -9.91
CA CYS A 113 12.69 5.76 -8.93
C CYS A 113 13.69 5.45 -7.79
N GLY A 114 14.40 4.31 -7.82
CA GLY A 114 15.39 3.93 -6.81
C GLY A 114 14.82 3.16 -5.60
N PHE A 115 13.55 2.78 -5.62
CA PHE A 115 12.85 2.12 -4.52
C PHE A 115 12.61 0.62 -4.77
N ALA A 116 13.64 -0.10 -5.24
CA ALA A 116 13.53 -1.54 -5.52
C ALA A 116 13.10 -2.36 -4.29
N GLY A 117 13.64 -2.06 -3.10
CA GLY A 117 13.25 -2.72 -1.85
C GLY A 117 11.77 -2.54 -1.51
N ILE A 118 11.18 -1.38 -1.80
CA ILE A 118 9.73 -1.16 -1.62
C ILE A 118 8.92 -1.92 -2.67
N ALA A 119 9.41 -1.99 -3.92
CA ALA A 119 8.74 -2.77 -4.95
C ALA A 119 8.64 -4.26 -4.56
N ASP A 120 9.71 -4.80 -3.98
CA ASP A 120 9.74 -6.20 -3.55
C ASP A 120 8.90 -6.41 -2.28
N LEU A 121 8.95 -5.49 -1.33
CA LEU A 121 8.08 -5.50 -0.14
C LEU A 121 6.59 -5.49 -0.52
N LEU A 122 6.17 -4.61 -1.42
CA LEU A 122 4.77 -4.53 -1.84
C LEU A 122 4.30 -5.79 -2.60
N LYS A 123 5.19 -6.44 -3.37
CA LYS A 123 4.91 -7.73 -4.00
C LYS A 123 4.70 -8.83 -2.96
N ASP A 124 5.58 -8.92 -1.96
CA ASP A 124 5.45 -9.87 -0.86
C ASP A 124 4.17 -9.63 -0.05
N ILE A 125 3.84 -8.36 0.25
CA ILE A 125 2.59 -8.00 0.92
C ILE A 125 1.37 -8.44 0.11
N HIS A 126 1.35 -8.18 -1.19
CA HIS A 126 0.26 -8.61 -2.06
C HIS A 126 0.06 -10.13 -2.00
N GLN A 127 1.14 -10.90 -2.14
CA GLN A 127 1.10 -12.35 -2.12
C GLN A 127 0.61 -12.88 -0.77
N ARG A 128 1.22 -12.44 0.35
CA ARG A 128 0.89 -12.91 1.69
C ARG A 128 -0.52 -12.53 2.12
N ARG A 129 -0.99 -11.33 1.77
CA ARG A 129 -2.37 -10.92 2.02
C ARG A 129 -3.35 -11.78 1.22
N ASN A 130 -3.01 -12.14 -0.01
CA ASN A 130 -3.83 -13.05 -0.80
C ASN A 130 -3.88 -14.44 -0.14
N GLU A 131 -2.74 -15.00 0.25
CA GLU A 131 -2.67 -16.27 0.99
C GLU A 131 -3.48 -16.25 2.30
N PHE A 132 -3.37 -15.16 3.06
CA PHE A 132 -4.14 -14.93 4.28
C PHE A 132 -5.65 -14.96 4.02
N SER A 133 -6.12 -14.24 2.99
CA SER A 133 -7.54 -14.26 2.59
C SER A 133 -8.03 -15.63 2.11
N HIS A 134 -7.11 -16.51 1.66
CA HIS A 134 -7.43 -17.89 1.26
C HIS A 134 -7.25 -18.91 2.40
N GLY A 135 -7.25 -18.46 3.65
CA GLY A 135 -7.27 -19.34 4.82
C GLY A 135 -5.89 -19.80 5.30
N LYS A 136 -4.82 -19.08 4.95
CA LYS A 136 -3.48 -19.27 5.54
C LYS A 136 -3.17 -18.16 6.56
N PRO A 137 -3.71 -18.21 7.79
CA PRO A 137 -3.51 -17.17 8.80
C PRO A 137 -2.04 -16.80 9.03
N GLN A 138 -1.15 -17.79 9.08
CA GLN A 138 0.29 -17.62 9.26
C GLN A 138 1.00 -16.84 8.14
N ALA A 139 0.35 -16.57 7.00
CA ALA A 139 0.95 -15.82 5.89
C ALA A 139 1.31 -14.39 6.30
N ILE A 140 0.49 -13.75 7.14
CA ILE A 140 0.80 -12.47 7.78
C ILE A 140 1.37 -12.76 9.17
N ASN A 141 2.69 -12.89 9.24
CA ASN A 141 3.43 -13.18 10.48
C ASN A 141 4.14 -11.92 11.03
N ASP A 142 4.74 -12.05 12.22
CA ASP A 142 5.41 -10.91 12.88
C ASP A 142 6.59 -10.37 12.05
N ALA A 143 7.32 -11.24 11.35
CA ALA A 143 8.43 -10.82 10.50
C ALA A 143 7.96 -9.88 9.37
N MET A 144 6.84 -10.22 8.74
CA MET A 144 6.20 -9.38 7.72
C MET A 144 5.74 -8.05 8.30
N VAL A 145 5.05 -8.06 9.45
CA VAL A 145 4.57 -6.83 10.11
C VAL A 145 5.74 -5.92 10.48
N ASN A 146 6.80 -6.46 11.08
CA ASN A 146 8.01 -5.73 11.42
C ASN A 146 8.66 -5.10 10.18
N THR A 147 8.74 -5.86 9.08
CA THR A 147 9.32 -5.38 7.82
C THR A 147 8.50 -4.24 7.24
N LEU A 148 7.17 -4.34 7.26
CA LEU A 148 6.28 -3.25 6.83
C LEU A 148 6.52 -2.00 7.68
N VAL A 149 6.44 -2.11 9.01
CA VAL A 149 6.57 -0.97 9.93
C VAL A 149 7.92 -0.27 9.76
N ALA A 150 9.00 -1.04 9.63
CA ALA A 150 10.34 -0.49 9.41
C ALA A 150 10.48 0.30 8.10
N ASN A 151 9.65 0.01 7.10
CA ASN A 151 9.72 0.61 5.78
C ASN A 151 8.61 1.63 5.49
N LEU A 152 7.68 1.90 6.42
CA LEU A 152 6.53 2.81 6.18
C LEU A 152 6.95 4.20 5.68
N LYS A 153 8.04 4.75 6.21
CA LYS A 153 8.56 6.05 5.77
C LYS A 153 9.04 5.99 4.31
N THR A 154 9.90 5.03 4.00
CA THR A 154 10.46 4.86 2.65
C THR A 154 9.38 4.50 1.64
N GLU A 155 8.37 3.73 2.06
CA GLU A 155 7.18 3.45 1.24
C GLU A 155 6.44 4.75 0.90
N HIS A 156 6.22 5.62 1.87
CA HIS A 156 5.57 6.90 1.64
C HIS A 156 6.38 7.84 0.72
N GLU A 157 7.69 7.91 0.90
CA GLU A 157 8.60 8.64 0.01
C GLU A 157 8.53 8.10 -1.42
N SER A 158 8.49 6.76 -1.57
CA SER A 158 8.38 6.11 -2.88
C SER A 158 7.05 6.43 -3.58
N TRP A 159 5.96 6.51 -2.82
CA TRP A 159 4.65 6.92 -3.32
C TRP A 159 4.70 8.34 -3.89
N ILE A 160 5.29 9.28 -3.15
CA ILE A 160 5.44 10.67 -3.60
C ILE A 160 6.30 10.74 -4.87
N ALA A 161 7.42 10.00 -4.91
CA ALA A 161 8.31 9.99 -6.05
C ALA A 161 7.61 9.48 -7.33
N VAL A 162 6.91 8.33 -7.26
CA VAL A 162 6.18 7.75 -8.39
C VAL A 162 5.00 8.65 -8.81
N PHE A 163 4.28 9.20 -7.85
CA PHE A 163 3.18 10.12 -8.16
C PHE A 163 3.70 11.35 -8.90
N ASN A 164 4.73 12.01 -8.38
CA ASN A 164 5.28 13.21 -8.99
C ASN A 164 5.87 12.94 -10.38
N SER A 165 6.52 11.80 -10.59
CA SER A 165 7.09 11.45 -11.90
C SER A 165 6.02 11.22 -12.97
N ARG A 166 4.83 10.75 -12.58
CA ARG A 166 3.74 10.43 -13.52
C ARG A 166 2.70 11.51 -13.70
N VAL A 167 2.38 12.25 -12.64
CA VAL A 167 1.28 13.22 -12.67
C VAL A 167 1.65 14.60 -12.15
N GLY A 168 2.80 14.76 -11.48
CA GLY A 168 3.28 16.05 -10.96
C GLY A 168 3.61 17.09 -12.04
N GLY A 169 3.78 16.66 -13.29
CA GLY A 169 4.00 17.53 -14.45
C GLY A 169 2.78 17.73 -15.36
N LEU A 170 1.60 17.23 -14.99
CA LEU A 170 0.39 17.44 -15.80
C LEU A 170 -0.16 18.85 -15.53
N PRO A 171 -0.24 19.74 -16.55
CA PRO A 171 -0.88 21.04 -16.41
C PRO A 171 -2.35 20.86 -16.09
#